data_AF-A0A0J6F4K2-F1
#
_entry.id   AF-A0A0J6F4K2-F1
#
_cell.length_a   1.000
_cell.length_b   1.000
_cell.length_c   1.000
_cell.angle_alpha   90.00
_cell.angle_beta   90.00
_cell.angle_gamma   90.00
#
_symmetry.space_group_name_H-M   'P 1'
#
loop_
_entity.id
_entity.type
_entity.pdbx_description
1 polymer ?
#
loop_
_entity_poly.entity_id
_entity_poly.type
_entity_poly.pdbx_seq_one_letter_code
_entity_poly.pdbx_strand_id
1 'polypeptide(L)'
;MDVVLEVLDTFLFDYLYALAAPASQLVPLAYSQIPDGLNKTASAAGGFFYCPASQYLYLEPSKYAYMSALQRDNVYRQGFSLFIITWVFGLAVYFIFATLSYVLVFDKTTVNHPKYLKNQIRQEIAQTSRALPVMAILTVPFFLAEVRGYGKIYDTFAEGPSSCTISFNFPSSSCSPMA
;
A
#
# COMPACT_ATOMS: atom_id res chain seq x y z
N MET A 1 2.15 -8.06 1.06
CA MET A 1 1.71 -6.76 0.48
C MET A 1 2.55 -5.57 0.98
N ASP A 2 3.08 -5.71 2.18
CA ASP A 2 3.55 -4.63 3.05
C ASP A 2 4.83 -3.98 2.51
N VAL A 3 5.70 -4.75 1.86
CA VAL A 3 6.90 -4.24 1.17
C VAL A 3 6.56 -3.27 0.04
N VAL A 4 5.51 -3.54 -0.73
CA VAL A 4 5.10 -2.68 -1.85
C VAL A 4 4.55 -1.35 -1.33
N LEU A 5 3.79 -1.41 -0.23
CA LEU A 5 3.36 -0.21 0.50
C LEU A 5 4.55 0.59 0.99
N GLU A 6 5.53 -0.04 1.64
CA GLU A 6 6.68 0.64 2.21
C GLU A 6 7.52 1.36 1.15
N VAL A 7 7.75 0.72 0.00
CA VAL A 7 8.43 1.32 -1.14
C VAL A 7 7.64 2.51 -1.68
N LEU A 8 6.36 2.33 -1.98
CA LEU A 8 5.55 3.41 -2.58
C LEU A 8 5.27 4.56 -1.63
N ASP A 9 5.13 4.29 -0.33
CA ASP A 9 4.98 5.33 0.69
C ASP A 9 6.24 6.19 0.78
N THR A 10 7.41 5.57 0.73
CA THR A 10 8.70 6.26 0.82
C THR A 10 8.98 7.14 -0.39
N PHE A 11 8.55 6.73 -1.60
CA PHE A 11 8.82 7.49 -2.82
C PHE A 11 7.72 8.46 -3.24
N LEU A 12 6.45 8.14 -3.00
CA LEU A 12 5.32 8.86 -3.61
C LEU A 12 4.29 9.34 -2.58
N PHE A 13 3.77 8.45 -1.74
CA PHE A 13 2.63 8.83 -0.89
C PHE A 13 3.03 9.76 0.25
N ASP A 14 4.21 9.63 0.86
CA ASP A 14 4.65 10.56 1.90
C ASP A 14 4.64 12.02 1.42
N TYR A 15 5.07 12.26 0.18
CA TYR A 15 5.06 13.59 -0.43
C TYR A 15 3.63 14.09 -0.66
N LEU A 16 2.75 13.25 -1.20
CA LEU A 16 1.34 13.60 -1.44
C LEU A 16 0.59 13.90 -0.14
N TYR A 17 0.83 13.12 0.91
CA TYR A 17 0.20 13.33 2.22
C TYR A 17 0.74 14.57 2.93
N ALA A 18 2.05 14.83 2.86
CA ALA A 18 2.63 16.05 3.41
C ALA A 18 2.09 17.32 2.70
N LEU A 19 1.82 17.23 1.39
CA LEU A 19 1.20 18.31 0.64
C LEU A 19 -0.28 18.50 1.00
N ALA A 20 -1.04 17.41 1.12
CA ALA A 20 -2.48 17.46 1.38
C ALA A 20 -2.82 17.86 2.83
N ALA A 21 -2.01 17.42 3.79
CA ALA A 21 -2.23 17.65 5.21
C ALA A 21 -0.89 17.97 5.91
N PRO A 22 -0.38 19.22 5.78
CA PRO A 22 0.84 19.60 6.46
C PRO A 22 0.67 19.54 7.97
N ALA A 23 1.64 18.97 8.67
CA ALA A 23 1.70 18.95 10.12
C ALA A 23 1.80 20.39 10.66
N SER A 24 1.27 20.59 11.87
CA SER A 24 1.43 21.86 12.58
C SER A 24 2.93 22.19 12.75
N GLN A 25 3.25 23.48 12.67
CA GLN A 25 4.61 24.02 12.53
C GLN A 25 5.63 23.57 13.61
N LEU A 26 5.17 22.96 14.71
CA LEU A 26 5.99 22.44 15.78
C LEU A 26 6.81 21.20 15.38
N VAL A 27 6.26 20.33 14.52
CA VAL A 27 6.92 19.09 14.07
C VAL A 27 8.03 19.37 13.04
N PRO A 28 7.81 20.22 12.00
CA PRO A 28 8.86 20.60 11.06
C PRO A 28 10.04 21.32 11.71
N LEU A 29 9.79 22.14 12.75
CA LEU A 29 10.84 22.85 13.49
C LEU A 29 11.73 21.86 14.24
N ALA A 30 11.17 20.89 14.96
CA ALA A 30 11.94 19.85 15.65
C ALA A 30 12.78 18.99 14.68
N TYR A 31 12.25 18.69 13.49
CA TYR A 31 13.00 17.96 12.46
C TYR A 31 14.19 18.77 11.91
N SER A 32 14.02 20.08 11.70
CA SER A 32 15.07 20.96 11.15
C SER A 32 16.27 21.17 12.07
N GLN A 33 16.14 20.84 13.37
CA GLN A 33 17.23 20.96 14.35
C GLN A 33 18.08 19.69 14.46
N ILE A 34 17.72 18.60 13.76
CA ILE A 34 18.47 17.35 13.80
C ILE A 34 19.58 17.39 12.73
N PRO A 35 20.87 17.32 13.11
CA PRO A 35 21.98 17.32 12.16
C PRO A 35 21.86 16.19 11.14
N ASP A 36 22.18 16.49 9.88
CA ASP A 36 22.23 15.52 8.78
C ASP A 36 23.32 14.47 9.05
N GLY A 37 22.94 13.32 9.61
CA GLY A 37 23.85 12.22 9.96
C GLY A 37 23.49 11.43 11.22
N LEU A 38 22.57 11.93 12.06
CA LEU A 38 21.96 11.12 13.12
C LEU A 38 20.80 10.29 12.55
N ASN A 39 20.60 9.07 13.08
CA ASN A 39 19.44 8.23 12.79
C ASN A 39 18.16 8.99 13.18
N LYS A 40 17.53 9.67 12.21
CA LYS A 40 16.42 10.63 12.41
C LYS A 40 15.15 9.96 12.91
N THR A 41 15.13 8.63 12.96
CA THR A 41 14.02 7.81 13.46
C THR A 41 13.74 8.01 14.96
N ALA A 42 14.70 8.51 15.75
CA ALA A 42 14.57 8.55 17.21
C ALA A 42 14.07 9.89 17.78
N SER A 43 13.99 10.99 17.03
CA SER A 43 13.85 12.33 17.67
C SER A 43 13.05 13.40 16.94
N ALA A 44 12.36 13.11 15.84
CA ALA A 44 11.44 14.08 15.26
C ALA A 44 10.11 14.08 16.04
N ALA A 45 9.94 15.12 16.87
CA ALA A 45 8.81 15.35 17.76
C ALA A 45 7.45 14.99 17.13
N GLY A 46 6.86 13.88 17.56
CA GLY A 46 5.57 13.42 17.04
C GLY A 46 5.15 11.99 17.40
N GLY A 47 5.88 11.27 18.26
CA GLY A 47 5.46 9.97 18.78
C GLY A 47 5.34 8.82 17.77
N PHE A 48 5.81 9.00 16.53
CA PHE A 48 5.80 7.96 15.50
C PHE A 48 7.09 7.13 15.59
N PHE A 49 6.95 5.83 15.88
CA PHE A 49 8.05 4.87 15.87
C PHE A 49 8.02 4.11 14.53
N TYR A 50 9.10 4.22 13.76
CA TYR A 50 9.21 3.50 12.50
C TYR A 50 9.51 2.02 12.76
N CYS A 51 8.65 1.15 12.25
CA CYS A 51 8.86 -0.29 12.18
C CYS A 51 9.01 -0.70 10.71
N PRO A 52 10.06 -1.46 10.35
CA PRO A 52 10.20 -1.99 8.99
C PRO A 52 9.09 -2.99 8.69
N ALA A 53 8.64 -3.08 7.44
CA ALA A 53 7.57 -4.00 7.05
C ALA A 53 8.02 -5.47 7.00
N SER A 54 9.34 -5.72 6.96
CA SER A 54 9.91 -7.07 6.97
C SER A 54 11.26 -7.08 7.67
N GLN A 55 11.69 -8.26 8.13
CA GLN A 55 13.01 -8.42 8.75
C GLN A 55 14.17 -8.23 7.74
N TYR A 56 13.89 -8.38 6.44
CA TYR A 56 14.91 -8.39 5.38
C TYR A 56 15.05 -7.05 4.64
N LEU A 57 14.01 -6.22 4.64
CA LEU A 57 14.02 -4.92 3.98
C LEU A 57 13.85 -3.79 5.01
N TYR A 58 14.88 -2.95 5.11
CA TYR A 58 14.88 -1.73 5.88
C TYR A 58 14.98 -0.54 4.93
N LEU A 59 13.95 0.31 4.91
CA LEU A 59 13.90 1.51 4.09
C LEU A 59 13.70 2.72 5.00
N GLU A 60 14.70 3.60 5.06
CA GLU A 60 14.60 4.79 5.91
C GLU A 60 13.39 5.65 5.49
N PRO A 61 12.50 6.01 6.43
CA PRO A 61 11.32 6.80 6.14
C PRO A 61 11.71 8.17 5.56
N SER A 62 10.95 8.64 4.56
CA SER A 62 11.24 9.93 3.94
C SER A 62 11.02 11.08 4.93
N LYS A 63 11.72 12.20 4.71
CA LYS A 63 11.51 13.46 5.47
C LYS A 63 10.03 13.88 5.52
N TYR A 64 9.28 13.63 4.45
CA TYR A 64 7.89 14.03 4.33
C TYR A 64 6.95 13.21 5.22
N ALA A 65 7.34 12.01 5.64
CA ALA A 65 6.57 11.20 6.59
C ALA A 65 6.35 11.93 7.92
N TYR A 66 7.35 12.69 8.38
CA TYR A 66 7.31 13.48 9.61
C TYR A 66 6.66 14.85 9.43
N MET A 67 6.52 15.33 8.19
CA MET A 67 5.92 16.63 7.88
C MET A 67 4.41 16.55 7.63
N SER A 68 3.84 15.35 7.53
CA SER A 68 2.41 15.11 7.38
C SER A 68 1.70 15.05 8.73
N ALA A 69 0.51 15.66 8.84
CA ALA A 69 -0.34 15.54 10.01
C ALA A 69 -0.87 14.10 10.21
N LEU A 70 -0.99 13.32 9.12
CA LEU A 70 -1.32 11.90 9.17
C LEU A 70 -0.05 11.05 9.26
N GLN A 71 0.19 10.52 10.46
CA GLN A 71 1.22 9.50 10.72
C GLN A 71 1.00 8.25 9.86
N ARG A 72 2.08 7.52 9.55
CA ARG A 72 2.03 6.28 8.75
C ARG A 72 1.20 5.17 9.42
N ASP A 73 1.09 5.16 10.75
CA ASP A 73 0.31 4.16 11.50
C ASP A 73 -1.21 4.35 11.38
N ASN A 74 -1.67 5.49 10.84
CA ASN A 74 -3.09 5.78 10.78
C ASN A 74 -3.79 4.83 9.78
N VAL A 75 -4.80 4.12 10.27
CA VAL A 75 -5.62 3.17 9.50
C VAL A 75 -6.19 3.77 8.22
N TYR A 76 -6.64 5.01 8.26
CA TYR A 76 -7.24 5.66 7.11
C TYR A 76 -6.22 5.97 6.01
N ARG A 77 -5.02 6.39 6.41
CA ARG A 77 -3.91 6.65 5.49
C ARG A 77 -3.44 5.36 4.82
N GLN A 78 -3.21 4.33 5.62
CA GLN A 78 -2.78 3.01 5.16
C GLN A 78 -3.83 2.37 4.23
N GLY A 79 -5.10 2.38 4.63
CA GLY A 79 -6.21 1.87 3.82
C GLY A 79 -6.40 2.60 2.50
N PHE A 80 -6.26 3.94 2.49
CA PHE A 80 -6.35 4.71 1.25
C PHE A 80 -5.17 4.45 0.31
N SER A 81 -3.94 4.39 0.84
CA SER A 81 -2.75 4.07 0.05
C SER A 81 -2.88 2.69 -0.59
N LEU A 82 -3.31 1.70 0.19
CA LEU A 82 -3.65 0.35 -0.27
C LEU A 82 -4.68 0.34 -1.40
N PHE A 83 -5.75 1.11 -1.25
CA PHE A 83 -6.79 1.24 -2.26
C PHE A 83 -6.22 1.79 -3.58
N ILE A 84 -5.46 2.88 -3.53
CA ILE A 84 -4.87 3.49 -4.72
C ILE A 84 -3.90 2.54 -5.42
N ILE A 85 -3.02 1.87 -4.66
CA ILE A 85 -2.04 0.93 -5.21
C ILE A 85 -2.75 -0.22 -5.93
N THR A 86 -3.71 -0.87 -5.25
CA THR A 86 -4.43 -2.02 -5.80
C THR A 86 -5.27 -1.65 -7.01
N TRP A 87 -5.90 -0.48 -7.00
CA TRP A 87 -6.68 0.02 -8.13
C TRP A 87 -5.79 0.35 -9.35
N VAL A 88 -4.70 1.10 -9.16
CA VAL A 88 -3.78 1.47 -10.24
C VAL A 88 -3.08 0.23 -10.81
N PHE A 89 -2.65 -0.69 -9.95
CA PHE A 89 -2.07 -1.96 -10.38
C PHE A 89 -3.06 -2.79 -11.20
N GLY A 90 -4.31 -2.90 -10.73
CA GLY A 90 -5.37 -3.58 -11.48
C GLY A 90 -5.66 -2.97 -12.85
N LEU A 91 -5.66 -1.63 -12.95
CA LEU A 91 -5.78 -0.93 -14.23
C LEU A 91 -4.58 -1.21 -15.15
N ALA A 92 -3.36 -1.16 -14.63
CA ALA A 92 -2.16 -1.43 -15.40
C ALA A 92 -2.16 -2.85 -15.99
N VAL A 93 -2.44 -3.86 -15.15
CA VAL A 93 -2.58 -5.26 -15.58
C VAL A 93 -3.68 -5.39 -16.64
N TYR A 94 -4.85 -4.80 -16.40
CA TYR A 94 -5.94 -4.84 -17.37
C TYR A 94 -5.52 -4.27 -18.73
N PHE A 95 -4.95 -3.06 -18.78
CA PHE A 95 -4.58 -2.44 -20.06
C PHE A 95 -3.44 -3.18 -20.77
N ILE A 96 -2.45 -3.71 -20.04
CA ILE A 96 -1.36 -4.48 -20.65
C ILE A 96 -1.91 -5.76 -21.29
N PHE A 97 -2.63 -6.59 -20.52
CA PHE A 97 -3.14 -7.86 -21.01
C PHE A 97 -4.29 -7.70 -22.02
N ALA A 98 -5.16 -6.70 -21.85
CA ALA A 98 -6.21 -6.40 -22.82
C ALA A 98 -5.62 -5.94 -24.16
N THR A 99 -4.57 -5.11 -24.14
CA THR A 99 -3.89 -4.66 -25.37
C THR A 99 -3.19 -5.83 -26.06
N LEU A 100 -2.46 -6.67 -25.31
CA LEU A 100 -1.81 -7.86 -25.86
C LEU A 100 -2.82 -8.84 -26.45
N SER A 101 -3.92 -9.12 -25.76
CA SER A 101 -5.00 -9.97 -26.25
C SER A 101 -5.63 -9.41 -27.54
N TYR A 102 -5.85 -8.08 -27.59
CA TYR A 102 -6.40 -7.41 -28.76
C TYR A 102 -5.47 -7.47 -29.99
N VAL A 103 -4.15 -7.44 -29.80
CA VAL A 103 -3.18 -7.49 -30.91
C VAL A 103 -2.89 -8.93 -31.35
N LEU A 104 -2.72 -9.86 -30.41
CA LEU A 104 -2.21 -11.20 -30.70
C LEU A 104 -3.31 -12.24 -30.95
N VAL A 105 -4.44 -12.15 -30.24
CA VAL A 105 -5.44 -13.23 -30.19
C VAL A 105 -6.75 -12.83 -30.88
N PHE A 106 -7.09 -11.54 -30.87
CA PHE A 106 -8.39 -11.07 -31.34
C PHE A 106 -8.52 -11.06 -32.87
N ASP A 107 -9.45 -11.86 -33.40
CA ASP A 107 -9.81 -11.85 -34.81
C ASP A 107 -10.77 -10.68 -35.15
N LYS A 108 -10.26 -9.74 -35.96
CA LYS A 108 -11.01 -8.56 -36.41
C LYS A 108 -12.17 -8.89 -37.34
N THR A 109 -12.25 -10.08 -37.92
CA THR A 109 -13.41 -10.48 -38.76
C THR A 109 -14.72 -10.52 -37.96
N THR A 110 -14.62 -10.74 -36.64
CA THR A 110 -15.75 -10.81 -35.70
C THR A 110 -16.58 -9.52 -35.65
N VAL A 111 -15.98 -8.36 -35.97
CA VAL A 111 -16.69 -7.07 -35.95
C VAL A 111 -17.78 -6.97 -37.02
N ASN A 112 -17.71 -7.80 -38.06
CA ASN A 112 -18.69 -7.84 -39.16
C ASN A 112 -19.84 -8.82 -38.90
N HIS A 113 -19.78 -9.56 -37.79
CA HIS A 113 -20.80 -10.55 -37.46
C HIS A 113 -22.13 -9.86 -37.15
N PRO A 114 -23.29 -10.35 -37.65
CA PRO A 114 -24.59 -9.70 -37.45
C PRO A 114 -25.02 -9.56 -35.98
N LYS A 115 -24.40 -10.33 -35.07
CA LYS A 115 -24.60 -10.26 -33.62
C LYS A 115 -23.63 -9.31 -32.90
N TYR A 116 -22.68 -8.68 -33.60
CA TYR A 116 -21.68 -7.81 -32.99
C TYR A 116 -22.34 -6.51 -32.49
N LEU A 117 -22.17 -6.23 -31.20
CA LEU A 117 -22.77 -5.04 -30.59
C LEU A 117 -22.01 -3.78 -31.02
N LYS A 118 -22.73 -2.69 -31.29
CA LYS A 118 -22.10 -1.42 -31.67
C LYS A 118 -21.19 -0.93 -30.54
N ASN A 119 -19.91 -0.70 -30.87
CA ASN A 119 -18.88 -0.28 -29.92
C ASN A 119 -18.64 -1.27 -28.76
N GLN A 120 -18.86 -2.58 -28.96
CA GLN A 120 -18.71 -3.58 -27.91
C GLN A 120 -17.38 -3.46 -27.12
N ILE A 121 -16.26 -3.25 -27.82
CA ILE A 121 -14.95 -3.04 -27.17
C ILE A 121 -14.97 -1.86 -26.19
N ARG A 122 -15.60 -0.74 -26.57
CA ARG A 122 -15.72 0.43 -25.68
C ARG A 122 -16.62 0.14 -24.49
N GLN A 123 -17.66 -0.68 -24.68
CA GLN A 123 -18.55 -1.08 -23.59
C GLN A 123 -17.84 -2.00 -22.60
N GLU A 124 -17.04 -2.95 -23.08
CA GLU A 124 -16.23 -3.84 -22.23
C GLU A 124 -15.21 -3.04 -21.42
N ILE A 125 -14.48 -2.11 -22.06
CA ILE A 125 -13.54 -1.21 -21.35
C ILE A 125 -14.28 -0.34 -20.31
N ALA A 126 -15.44 0.21 -20.67
CA ALA A 126 -16.24 1.02 -19.74
C ALA A 126 -16.78 0.19 -18.56
N GLN A 127 -17.17 -1.06 -18.80
CA GLN A 127 -17.64 -1.97 -17.77
C GLN A 127 -16.50 -2.38 -16.83
N THR A 128 -15.34 -2.76 -17.37
CA THR A 128 -14.19 -3.14 -16.55
C THR A 128 -13.66 -1.95 -15.75
N SER A 129 -13.50 -0.77 -16.36
CA SER A 129 -13.04 0.43 -15.64
C SER A 129 -13.96 0.87 -14.51
N ARG A 130 -15.28 0.63 -14.62
CA ARG A 130 -16.24 0.87 -13.53
C ARG A 130 -16.21 -0.22 -12.46
N ALA A 131 -15.97 -1.47 -12.83
CA ALA A 131 -15.96 -2.60 -11.91
C ALA A 131 -14.67 -2.69 -11.06
N LEU A 132 -13.52 -2.33 -11.63
CA LEU A 132 -12.21 -2.37 -10.96
C LEU A 132 -12.15 -1.61 -9.62
N PRO A 133 -12.62 -0.34 -9.50
CA PRO A 133 -12.58 0.35 -8.21
C PRO A 133 -13.49 -0.31 -7.16
N VAL A 134 -14.64 -0.85 -7.58
CA VAL A 134 -15.56 -1.55 -6.66
C VAL A 134 -14.90 -2.80 -6.09
N MET A 135 -14.21 -3.58 -6.94
CA MET A 135 -13.45 -4.75 -6.47
C MET A 135 -12.29 -4.34 -5.56
N ALA A 136 -11.57 -3.28 -5.88
CA ALA A 136 -10.48 -2.78 -5.03
C ALA A 136 -10.98 -2.35 -3.64
N ILE A 137 -12.14 -1.68 -3.55
CA ILE A 137 -12.74 -1.33 -2.24
C ILE A 137 -13.02 -2.58 -1.41
N LEU A 138 -13.52 -3.65 -2.02
CA LEU A 138 -13.85 -4.89 -1.31
C LEU A 138 -12.61 -5.70 -0.91
N THR A 139 -11.48 -5.55 -1.60
CA THR A 139 -10.23 -6.26 -1.27
C THR A 139 -9.37 -5.53 -0.24
N VAL A 140 -9.44 -4.20 -0.20
CA VAL A 140 -8.73 -3.36 0.79
C VAL A 140 -8.87 -3.81 2.25
N PRO A 141 -10.05 -4.20 2.79
CA PRO A 141 -10.13 -4.65 4.18
C PRO A 141 -9.35 -5.93 4.46
N PHE A 142 -9.29 -6.87 3.51
CA PHE A 142 -8.51 -8.11 3.66
C PHE A 142 -7.01 -7.81 3.67
N PHE A 143 -6.59 -6.95 2.77
CA PHE A 143 -5.24 -6.43 2.66
C PHE A 143 -4.80 -5.64 3.89
N LEU A 144 -5.67 -4.78 4.40
CA LEU A 144 -5.42 -4.05 5.64
C LEU A 144 -5.32 -5.00 6.84
N ALA A 145 -6.08 -6.10 6.84
CA ALA A 145 -5.96 -7.12 7.86
C ALA A 145 -4.63 -7.90 7.77
N GLU A 146 -4.16 -8.19 6.55
CA GLU A 146 -2.83 -8.78 6.31
C GLU A 146 -1.72 -7.91 6.91
N VAL A 147 -1.68 -6.63 6.53
CA VAL A 147 -0.65 -5.66 6.96
C VAL A 147 -0.64 -5.45 8.48
N ARG A 148 -1.79 -5.64 9.13
CA ARG A 148 -1.93 -5.55 10.60
C ARG A 148 -1.52 -6.83 11.34
N GLY A 149 -1.11 -7.87 10.61
CA GLY A 149 -0.69 -9.14 11.19
C GLY A 149 -1.84 -10.11 11.50
N TYR A 150 -3.08 -9.85 11.06
CA TYR A 150 -4.19 -10.82 11.24
C TYR A 150 -3.99 -12.09 10.41
N GLY A 151 -3.16 -12.04 9.36
CA GLY A 151 -2.82 -13.19 8.50
C GLY A 151 -1.86 -14.20 9.11
N LYS A 152 -1.16 -13.86 10.22
CA LYS A 152 -0.15 -14.71 10.90
C LYS A 152 0.87 -15.35 9.92
N ILE A 153 1.35 -14.56 8.96
CA ILE A 153 2.42 -14.96 8.04
C ILE A 153 3.74 -14.62 8.75
N TYR A 154 4.61 -15.62 8.93
CA TYR A 154 5.89 -15.45 9.62
C TYR A 154 7.04 -15.31 8.61
N ASP A 155 7.99 -14.43 8.89
CA ASP A 155 9.17 -14.18 8.05
C ASP A 155 10.24 -15.29 8.19
N THR A 156 10.24 -16.01 9.32
CA THR A 156 11.20 -17.10 9.59
C THR A 156 10.51 -18.39 10.02
N PHE A 157 11.15 -19.52 9.74
CA PHE A 157 10.71 -20.84 10.22
C PHE A 157 10.80 -21.00 11.75
N ALA A 158 11.55 -20.14 12.43
CA ALA A 158 11.72 -20.16 13.89
C ALA A 158 10.56 -19.48 14.64
N GLU A 159 9.82 -18.60 13.97
CA GLU A 159 8.63 -17.91 14.51
C GLU A 159 7.33 -18.70 14.28
N GLY A 160 7.43 -19.85 13.61
CA GLY A 160 6.32 -20.80 13.52
C GLY A 160 5.89 -21.31 14.89
N PRO A 161 4.59 -21.52 15.15
CA PRO A 161 4.12 -21.92 16.46
C PRO A 161 4.64 -23.31 16.82
N SER A 162 5.41 -23.40 17.90
CA SER A 162 5.68 -24.67 18.59
C SER A 162 4.39 -25.15 19.29
N SER A 163 3.42 -25.66 18.52
CA SER A 163 2.16 -26.37 18.88
C SER A 163 1.23 -25.86 20.02
N CYS A 164 1.63 -25.00 20.95
CA CYS A 164 0.89 -24.73 22.19
C CYS A 164 0.53 -23.26 22.43
N THR A 165 1.02 -22.31 21.64
CA THR A 165 0.78 -20.87 21.87
C THR A 165 -0.19 -20.25 20.84
N ILE A 166 -1.05 -21.05 20.22
CA ILE A 166 -2.06 -20.59 19.25
C ILE A 166 -3.41 -20.40 19.95
N SER A 167 -3.48 -19.58 21.01
CA SER A 167 -4.79 -19.32 21.61
C SER A 167 -5.00 -17.89 22.10
N PHE A 168 -3.98 -17.18 22.58
CA PHE A 168 -4.26 -15.95 23.32
C PHE A 168 -3.08 -14.98 23.41
N ASN A 169 -2.44 -14.70 22.28
CA ASN A 169 -1.61 -13.50 22.16
C ASN A 169 -2.07 -12.73 20.92
N PHE A 170 -3.05 -11.86 21.15
CA PHE A 170 -3.22 -10.63 20.38
C PHE A 170 -2.62 -9.49 21.21
N PRO A 171 -1.29 -9.34 21.31
CA PRO A 171 -0.78 -7.99 21.25
C PRO A 171 -0.87 -7.59 19.79
N SER A 172 -1.48 -6.43 19.53
CA SER A 172 -1.03 -5.63 18.41
C SER A 172 0.48 -5.74 18.31
N SER A 173 1.03 -5.95 17.13
CA SER A 173 2.44 -5.71 16.82
C SER A 173 2.74 -4.21 16.94
N SER A 174 2.43 -3.63 18.10
CA SER A 174 2.98 -2.40 18.61
C SER A 174 4.34 -2.76 19.21
N CYS A 175 5.38 -2.44 18.46
CA CYS A 175 6.77 -2.28 18.91
C CYS A 175 7.19 -3.16 20.09
N SER A 176 7.62 -4.40 19.83
CA SER A 176 8.66 -4.98 20.67
C SER A 176 10.00 -4.43 20.18
N PRO A 177 10.81 -3.77 21.02
CA PRO A 177 12.17 -3.42 20.64
C PRO A 177 12.90 -4.71 20.27
N MET A 178 13.46 -4.76 19.06
CA MET A 178 14.49 -5.75 18.73
C MET A 178 15.60 -5.59 19.78
N ALA A 179 15.68 -6.53 20.71
CA ALA A 179 16.81 -6.73 21.59
C ALA A 179 17.79 -7.68 20.91
#